data_AF-A0A1J5FGS3-F1
#
_entry.id   AF-A0A1J5FGS3-F1
#
_cell.length_a   1.000
_cell.length_b   1.000
_cell.length_c   1.000
_cell.angle_alpha   90.00
_cell.angle_beta   90.00
_cell.angle_gamma   90.00
#
_symmetry.space_group_name_H-M   'P 1'
#
loop_
_entity.id
_entity.type
_entity.pdbx_description
1 polymer ?
#
loop_
_entity_poly.entity_id
_entity_poly.type
_entity_poly.pdbx_seq_one_letter_code
_entity_poly.pdbx_strand_id
1 'polypeptide(L)'
;MRNIPGITFHKDYLDESSSWWNMSAVEQLGNIGSEVGRSIAAKASGDQEKFEGATWRMYELFDLAMADPRWRRRGSLREICRAREVVSDHLFGESQYGETDISLERYFLAYGIMANEERRRKRAEKKLASSLKSI
;
A
#
# COMPACT_ATOMS: atom_id res chain seq x y z
N MET A 1 -17.11 -3.84 -10.19
CA MET A 1 -16.73 -2.76 -9.24
C MET A 1 -17.91 -2.21 -8.44
N ARG A 2 -17.84 -2.21 -7.11
CA ARG A 2 -18.79 -1.46 -6.27
C ARG A 2 -18.28 -0.03 -6.14
N ASN A 3 -19.04 0.92 -6.69
CA ASN A 3 -18.81 2.35 -6.55
C ASN A 3 -18.97 2.70 -5.06
N ILE A 4 -17.89 3.09 -4.38
CA ILE A 4 -17.97 3.65 -3.03
C ILE A 4 -18.29 5.14 -3.23
N PRO A 5 -19.50 5.62 -2.88
CA PRO A 5 -19.90 6.99 -3.18
C PRO A 5 -18.93 7.99 -2.55
N GLY A 6 -18.43 8.94 -3.34
CA GLY A 6 -17.60 10.06 -2.88
C GLY A 6 -16.08 9.87 -2.98
N ILE A 7 -15.59 8.76 -3.53
CA ILE A 7 -14.14 8.53 -3.72
C ILE A 7 -13.84 8.35 -5.21
N THR A 8 -13.04 9.26 -5.77
CA THR A 8 -12.52 9.15 -7.14
C THR A 8 -11.13 8.55 -7.08
N PHE A 9 -10.96 7.33 -7.59
CA PHE A 9 -9.64 6.73 -7.76
C PHE A 9 -8.96 7.25 -9.05
N HIS A 10 -7.64 7.38 -9.02
CA HIS A 10 -6.82 7.56 -10.21
C HIS A 10 -7.13 6.46 -11.22
N LYS A 11 -7.21 6.88 -12.50
CA LYS A 11 -7.70 6.06 -13.62
C LYS A 11 -6.99 4.71 -13.76
N ASP A 12 -5.74 4.64 -13.34
CA ASP A 12 -4.88 3.45 -13.41
C ASP A 12 -5.35 2.30 -12.50
N TYR A 13 -6.25 2.57 -11.54
CA TYR A 13 -6.79 1.57 -10.60
C TYR A 13 -8.28 1.25 -10.83
N LEU A 14 -8.93 1.98 -11.75
CA LEU A 14 -10.35 1.81 -12.10
C LEU A 14 -10.61 0.61 -13.01
N ASP A 15 -9.58 -0.07 -13.49
CA ASP A 15 -9.71 -1.33 -14.21
C ASP A 15 -9.49 -2.52 -13.25
N GLU A 16 -10.41 -3.48 -13.24
CA GLU A 16 -10.23 -4.76 -12.52
C GLU A 16 -9.04 -5.56 -13.09
N SER A 17 -8.62 -5.27 -14.33
CA SER A 17 -7.39 -5.79 -14.96
C SER A 17 -6.11 -5.07 -14.52
N SER A 18 -6.23 -3.96 -13.77
CA SER A 18 -5.07 -3.25 -13.24
C SER A 18 -4.21 -4.18 -12.38
N SER A 19 -2.89 -3.96 -12.43
CA SER A 19 -1.91 -4.76 -11.68
C SER A 19 -2.26 -4.86 -10.19
N TRP A 20 -2.94 -3.84 -9.63
CA TRP A 20 -3.29 -3.76 -8.21
C TRP A 20 -4.12 -4.94 -7.70
N TRP A 21 -5.21 -5.30 -8.38
CA TRP A 21 -6.10 -6.38 -7.93
C TRP A 21 -5.44 -7.76 -8.03
N ASN A 22 -4.33 -7.85 -8.78
CA ASN A 22 -3.52 -9.06 -8.91
C ASN A 22 -2.33 -9.10 -7.93
N MET A 23 -2.05 -8.01 -7.21
CA MET A 23 -1.02 -7.97 -6.18
C MET A 23 -1.41 -8.80 -4.96
N SER A 24 -0.42 -9.36 -4.26
CA SER A 24 -0.58 -9.92 -2.92
C SER A 24 -0.87 -8.81 -1.90
N ALA A 25 -1.34 -9.17 -0.69
CA ALA A 25 -1.49 -8.20 0.41
C ALA A 25 -0.15 -7.52 0.75
N VAL A 26 0.94 -8.29 0.69
CA VAL A 26 2.30 -7.81 0.93
C VAL A 26 2.72 -6.78 -0.11
N GLU A 27 2.44 -7.04 -1.39
CA GLU A 27 2.72 -6.09 -2.47
C GLU A 27 1.90 -4.80 -2.33
N GLN A 28 0.61 -4.90 -1.99
CA GLN A 28 -0.25 -3.73 -1.74
C GLN A 28 0.23 -2.90 -0.54
N LEU A 29 0.52 -3.55 0.59
CA LEU A 29 1.02 -2.89 1.80
C LEU A 29 2.41 -2.27 1.61
N GLY A 30 3.28 -2.87 0.79
CA GLY A 30 4.57 -2.28 0.43
C GLY A 30 4.43 -1.01 -0.41
N ASN A 31 3.44 -0.97 -1.32
CA ASN A 31 3.14 0.24 -2.11
C ASN A 31 2.52 1.34 -1.22
N ILE A 32 1.57 0.99 -0.35
CA ILE A 32 1.02 1.91 0.67
C ILE A 32 2.16 2.49 1.49
N GLY A 33 3.05 1.64 1.99
CA GLY A 33 4.21 2.02 2.77
C GLY A 33 5.15 3.02 2.10
N SER A 34 5.30 2.92 0.78
CA SER A 34 6.11 3.87 0.01
C SER A 34 5.50 5.28 0.02
N GLU A 35 4.17 5.39 -0.05
CA GLU A 35 3.47 6.67 0.01
C GLU A 35 3.36 7.21 1.44
N VAL A 36 3.28 6.34 2.46
CA VAL A 36 3.45 6.72 3.86
C VAL A 36 4.83 7.38 4.07
N GLY A 37 5.90 6.73 3.62
CA GLY A 37 7.26 7.28 3.73
C GLY A 37 7.43 8.60 2.97
N ARG A 38 6.85 8.73 1.76
CA ARG A 38 6.84 10.01 1.03
C ARG A 38 6.08 11.11 1.77
N SER A 39 4.95 10.78 2.38
CA SER A 39 4.15 11.73 3.16
C SER A 39 4.93 12.21 4.39
N ILE A 40 5.56 11.29 5.14
CA ILE A 40 6.42 11.63 6.29
C ILE A 40 7.58 12.52 5.85
N ALA A 41 8.31 12.14 4.80
CA ALA A 41 9.46 12.90 4.31
C ALA A 41 9.08 14.31 3.84
N ALA A 42 7.97 14.45 3.09
CA ALA A 42 7.49 15.74 2.60
C ALA A 42 7.00 16.64 3.74
N LYS A 43 6.33 16.07 4.75
CA LYS A 43 5.95 16.79 5.98
C LYS A 43 7.18 17.31 6.72
N ALA A 44 8.19 16.45 6.90
CA ALA A 44 9.44 16.83 7.57
C ALA A 44 10.21 17.93 6.83
N SER A 45 10.14 17.96 5.49
CA SER A 45 10.78 19.01 4.68
C SER A 45 9.94 20.28 4.51
N GLY A 46 8.69 20.32 5.00
CA GLY A 46 7.77 21.45 4.81
C GLY A 46 7.30 21.63 3.35
N ASP A 47 7.40 20.59 2.53
CA ASP A 47 6.99 20.63 1.11
C ASP A 47 5.50 20.27 1.00
N GLN A 48 4.66 21.29 1.10
CA GLN A 48 3.21 21.12 1.20
C GLN A 48 2.60 20.45 -0.04
N GLU A 49 3.07 20.79 -1.24
CA GLU A 49 2.56 20.21 -2.49
C GLU A 49 2.86 18.70 -2.56
N LYS A 50 4.10 18.31 -2.25
CA LYS A 50 4.46 16.88 -2.20
C LYS A 50 3.73 16.16 -1.08
N PHE A 51 3.54 16.80 0.06
CA PHE A 51 2.83 16.22 1.19
C PHE A 51 1.38 15.92 0.83
N GLU A 52 0.67 16.86 0.22
CA GLU A 52 -0.71 16.67 -0.24
C GLU A 52 -0.79 15.56 -1.29
N GLY A 53 0.07 15.59 -2.31
CA GLY A 53 0.08 14.57 -3.36
C GLY A 53 0.33 13.16 -2.82
N ALA A 54 1.35 12.98 -1.97
CA ALA A 54 1.67 11.69 -1.36
C ALA A 54 0.55 11.22 -0.41
N THR A 55 -0.05 12.14 0.35
CA THR A 55 -1.15 11.83 1.28
C THR A 55 -2.40 11.35 0.54
N TRP A 56 -2.82 12.06 -0.50
CA TRP A 56 -3.98 11.66 -1.31
C TRP A 56 -3.77 10.28 -1.91
N ARG A 57 -2.56 10.05 -2.44
CA ARG A 57 -2.18 8.77 -3.01
C ARG A 57 -2.16 7.65 -1.96
N MET A 58 -1.63 7.92 -0.77
CA MET A 58 -1.62 7.00 0.37
C MET A 58 -3.04 6.58 0.76
N TYR A 59 -3.96 7.53 0.93
CA TYR A 59 -5.35 7.21 1.28
C TYR A 59 -6.06 6.41 0.20
N GLU A 60 -5.86 6.78 -1.06
CA GLU A 60 -6.38 6.00 -2.18
C GLU A 60 -5.91 4.54 -2.11
N LEU A 61 -4.62 4.29 -1.87
CA LEU A 61 -4.09 2.93 -1.80
C LEU A 61 -4.65 2.14 -0.61
N PHE A 62 -4.82 2.79 0.54
CA PHE A 62 -5.52 2.19 1.68
C PHE A 62 -6.96 1.83 1.33
N ASP A 63 -7.69 2.73 0.68
CA ASP A 63 -9.10 2.54 0.34
C ASP A 63 -9.25 1.43 -0.71
N LEU A 64 -8.34 1.34 -1.69
CA LEU A 64 -8.26 0.23 -2.64
C LEU A 64 -7.96 -1.12 -1.94
N ALA A 65 -7.03 -1.14 -0.98
CA ALA A 65 -6.76 -2.35 -0.19
C ALA A 65 -7.98 -2.76 0.66
N MET A 66 -8.63 -1.81 1.33
CA MET A 66 -9.84 -2.08 2.12
C MET A 66 -11.03 -2.56 1.27
N ALA A 67 -11.13 -2.08 0.03
CA ALA A 67 -12.16 -2.50 -0.91
C ALA A 67 -11.96 -3.95 -1.41
N ASP A 68 -10.73 -4.47 -1.34
CA ASP A 68 -10.38 -5.80 -1.83
C ASP A 68 -11.09 -6.92 -1.04
N PRO A 69 -12.00 -7.69 -1.67
CA PRO A 69 -12.74 -8.73 -0.98
C PRO A 69 -11.84 -9.85 -0.45
N ARG A 70 -10.62 -10.02 -0.97
CA ARG A 70 -9.67 -11.05 -0.55
C ARG A 70 -9.24 -10.86 0.92
N TRP A 71 -9.24 -9.62 1.42
CA TRP A 71 -8.78 -9.30 2.79
C TRP A 71 -9.88 -9.31 3.85
N ARG A 72 -11.15 -9.52 3.44
CA ARG A 72 -12.31 -9.51 4.36
C ARG A 72 -12.32 -10.69 5.33
N ARG A 73 -11.63 -11.78 5.00
CA ARG A 73 -11.56 -12.98 5.85
C ARG A 73 -10.22 -12.99 6.59
N ARG A 74 -10.23 -13.42 7.85
CA ARG A 74 -9.03 -13.67 8.70
C ARG A 74 -8.35 -12.43 9.34
N GLY A 75 -9.05 -11.32 9.52
CA GLY A 75 -8.55 -10.20 10.34
C GLY A 75 -7.66 -9.19 9.62
N SER A 76 -7.16 -9.50 8.41
CA SER A 76 -6.32 -8.60 7.61
C SER A 76 -7.00 -7.25 7.31
N LEU A 77 -8.30 -7.22 7.03
CA LEU A 77 -9.02 -5.96 6.87
C LEU A 77 -8.95 -5.08 8.13
N ARG A 78 -9.00 -5.67 9.33
CA ARG A 78 -8.89 -4.90 10.59
C ARG A 78 -7.50 -4.29 10.74
N GLU A 79 -6.46 -5.05 10.36
CA GLU A 79 -5.08 -4.56 10.37
C GLU A 79 -4.89 -3.41 9.37
N ILE A 80 -5.43 -3.54 8.15
CA ILE A 80 -5.36 -2.46 7.14
C ILE A 80 -6.07 -1.20 7.64
N CYS A 81 -7.28 -1.33 8.20
CA CYS A 81 -7.99 -0.20 8.80
C CYS A 81 -7.19 0.43 9.95
N ARG A 82 -6.62 -0.38 10.84
CA ARG A 82 -5.81 0.09 11.96
C ARG A 82 -4.55 0.82 11.48
N ALA A 83 -3.87 0.28 10.47
CA ALA A 83 -2.70 0.93 9.89
C ALA A 83 -3.07 2.30 9.28
N ARG A 84 -4.21 2.39 8.57
CA ARG A 84 -4.74 3.66 8.05
C ARG A 84 -5.02 4.65 9.19
N GLU A 85 -5.72 4.22 10.24
CA GLU A 85 -6.03 5.04 11.42
C GLU A 85 -4.76 5.59 12.10
N VAL A 86 -3.79 4.71 12.37
CA VAL A 86 -2.55 5.06 13.07
C VAL A 86 -1.69 6.02 12.24
N VAL A 87 -1.56 5.78 10.93
CA VAL A 87 -0.85 6.70 10.04
C VAL A 87 -1.56 8.06 9.96
N SER A 88 -2.90 8.07 9.94
CA SER A 88 -3.68 9.31 9.91
C SER A 88 -3.48 10.13 11.19
N ASP A 89 -3.53 9.47 12.35
CA ASP A 89 -3.27 10.10 13.65
C ASP A 89 -1.84 10.65 13.74
N HIS A 90 -0.84 9.93 13.22
CA HIS A 90 0.54 10.40 13.19
C HIS A 90 0.74 11.63 12.26
N LEU A 91 0.11 11.61 11.09
CA LEU A 91 0.29 12.68 10.10
C LEU A 91 -0.57 13.92 10.40
N PHE A 92 -1.75 13.76 10.99
CA PHE A 92 -2.74 14.84 11.12
C PHE A 92 -3.32 15.01 12.52
N GLY A 93 -3.18 14.00 13.38
CA GLY A 93 -3.76 13.97 14.72
C GLY A 93 -2.81 14.46 15.79
N GLU A 94 -3.14 14.10 17.03
CA GLU A 94 -2.40 14.45 18.23
C GLU A 94 -1.41 13.35 18.65
N SER A 95 -1.13 12.38 17.76
CA SER A 95 -0.32 11.20 18.06
C SER A 95 -0.89 10.40 19.26
N GLN A 96 -2.19 10.17 19.28
CA GLN A 96 -2.87 9.37 20.31
C GLN A 96 -2.31 7.95 20.43
N TYR A 97 -1.82 7.40 19.32
CA TYR A 97 -1.20 6.07 19.31
C TYR A 97 0.31 6.10 19.64
N GLY A 98 0.93 7.28 19.74
CA GLY A 98 2.33 7.45 20.12
C GLY A 98 3.34 6.87 19.12
N GLU A 99 2.93 6.63 17.88
CA GLU A 99 3.84 6.17 16.83
C GLU A 99 4.81 7.27 16.41
N THR A 100 5.93 6.85 15.84
CA THR A 100 7.01 7.71 15.35
C THR A 100 7.22 7.48 13.86
N ASP A 101 7.91 8.41 13.19
CA ASP A 101 8.33 8.21 11.79
C ASP A 101 9.05 6.86 11.61
N ILE A 102 9.98 6.56 12.51
CA ILE A 102 10.81 5.35 12.47
C ILE A 102 9.98 4.08 12.67
N SER A 103 8.99 4.09 13.56
CA SER A 103 8.16 2.89 13.80
C SER A 103 7.24 2.58 12.62
N LEU A 104 6.65 3.62 12.01
CA LEU A 104 5.85 3.48 10.79
C LEU A 104 6.70 3.01 9.61
N GLU A 105 7.87 3.63 9.40
CA GLU A 105 8.81 3.19 8.37
C GLU A 105 9.21 1.73 8.55
N ARG A 106 9.54 1.30 9.77
CA ARG A 106 9.89 -0.11 10.04
C ARG A 106 8.74 -1.07 9.76
N TYR A 107 7.52 -0.72 10.15
CA TYR A 107 6.34 -1.53 9.91
C TYR A 107 6.12 -1.76 8.40
N PHE A 108 6.16 -0.69 7.60
CA PHE A 108 5.91 -0.77 6.17
C PHE A 108 7.11 -1.30 5.37
N LEU A 109 8.34 -1.03 5.81
CA LEU A 109 9.55 -1.53 5.16
C LEU A 109 9.59 -3.06 5.14
N ALA A 110 9.09 -3.73 6.18
CA ALA A 110 8.98 -5.18 6.21
C ALA A 110 8.15 -5.70 5.02
N TYR A 111 7.01 -5.07 4.72
CA TYR A 111 6.19 -5.39 3.56
C TYR A 111 6.91 -5.09 2.24
N GLY A 112 7.64 -3.97 2.15
CA GLY A 112 8.44 -3.63 0.98
C GLY A 112 9.53 -4.67 0.67
N ILE A 113 10.23 -5.15 1.69
CA ILE A 113 11.25 -6.21 1.56
C ILE A 113 10.61 -7.51 1.10
N MET A 114 9.52 -7.95 1.74
CA MET A 114 8.84 -9.19 1.36
C MET A 114 8.24 -9.11 -0.05
N ALA A 115 7.69 -7.96 -0.45
CA ALA A 115 7.17 -7.74 -1.79
C ALA A 115 8.26 -7.86 -2.87
N ASN A 116 9.47 -7.36 -2.58
CA ASN A 116 10.62 -7.54 -3.46
C ASN A 116 11.00 -9.02 -3.63
N GLU A 117 10.96 -9.78 -2.54
CA GLU A 117 11.26 -11.21 -2.57
C GLU A 117 10.21 -12.00 -3.36
N GLU A 118 8.92 -11.71 -3.17
CA GLU A 118 7.84 -12.32 -3.95
C GLU A 118 8.00 -12.06 -5.45
N ARG A 119 8.35 -10.83 -5.84
CA ARG A 119 8.61 -10.48 -7.25
C ARG A 119 9.80 -11.23 -7.82
N ARG A 120 10.89 -11.36 -7.05
CA ARG A 120 12.09 -12.12 -7.45
C ARG A 120 11.74 -13.58 -7.68
N ARG A 121 10.99 -14.20 -6.77
CA ARG A 121 10.51 -15.58 -6.91
C ARG A 121 9.62 -15.77 -8.15
N LYS A 122 8.60 -14.94 -8.33
CA LYS A 122 7.70 -14.99 -9.51
C LYS A 122 8.49 -14.87 -10.83
N ARG A 123 9.51 -14.00 -10.88
CA ARG A 123 10.39 -13.84 -12.06
C ARG A 123 11.25 -15.08 -12.31
N ALA A 124 11.81 -15.68 -11.26
CA ALA A 124 12.60 -16.89 -11.35
C ALA A 124 11.76 -18.08 -11.84
N GLU A 125 10.55 -18.27 -11.29
CA GLU A 125 9.60 -19.30 -11.71
C GLU A 125 9.20 -19.13 -13.19
N LYS A 126 8.89 -17.90 -13.61
CA LYS A 126 8.55 -17.60 -15.01
C LYS A 126 9.73 -17.92 -15.95
N LYS A 127 10.95 -17.59 -15.55
CA LYS A 127 12.17 -17.90 -16.33
C LYS A 127 12.35 -19.41 -16.47
N LEU A 128 12.21 -20.16 -15.37
CA LEU A 128 12.30 -21.62 -15.37
C LEU A 128 11.22 -22.26 -16.26
N ALA A 129 9.97 -21.82 -16.14
CA ALA A 129 8.86 -22.32 -16.95
C ALA A 129 9.04 -22.03 -18.45
N SER A 130 9.66 -20.90 -18.79
CA SER A 130 10.00 -20.57 -20.19
C SER A 130 11.08 -21.49 -20.74
N SER A 131 12.10 -21.82 -19.95
CA SER A 131 13.18 -22.73 -20.36
C SER A 131 12.72 -24.18 -20.52
N LEU A 132 11.76 -24.63 -19.72
CA LEU A 132 11.20 -25.98 -19.82
C LEU A 132 10.29 -26.15 -21.05
N LYS A 133 9.65 -25.09 -21.54
CA LYS A 133 8.79 -25.12 -22.74
C LYS A 133 9.57 -25.04 -24.06
N SER A 134 10.86 -24.72 -24.00
CA SER A 134 11.75 -24.62 -25.17
C SER A 134 12.58 -25.90 -25.42
N ILE A 135 12.36 -26.94 -24.61
CA ILE A 135 12.92 -28.30 -24.77
C ILE A 135 11.81 -29.19 -25.34
#